data_AF-A0A4S2KEV0-F1
#
_entry.id   AF-A0A4S2KEV0-F1
#
_cell.length_a   1.000
_cell.length_b   1.000
_cell.length_c   1.000
_cell.angle_alpha   90.00
_cell.angle_beta   90.00
_cell.angle_gamma   90.00
#
_symmetry.space_group_name_H-M   'P 1'
#
loop_
_entity.id
_entity.type
_entity.pdbx_description
1 polymer ?
#
loop_
_entity_poly.entity_id
_entity_poly.type
_entity_poly.pdbx_seq_one_letter_code
_entity_poly.pdbx_strand_id
1 'polypeptide(L)'
;MLRKYSINRRLLLNEVEKLLDNVLLVLKYVNSKDIFVRVYKTHLIRRLLETSADSEMKEMMVDRLRQVGMLAEQLNKLSRMFQDIKVFCDLTVNFKEMYRASGSFKQKTKLNVHMVNIFILASEIWVSKSEQKALSLLPSPLEDLLSLIQKF
;
A
#
# COMPACT_ATOMS: atom_id res chain seq x y z
N MET A 1 6.32 -14.53 -3.55
CA MET A 1 5.56 -15.35 -2.58
C MET A 1 4.43 -14.63 -1.85
N LEU A 2 4.41 -13.29 -1.76
CA LEU A 2 3.32 -12.56 -1.07
C LEU A 2 2.36 -11.83 -2.02
N ARG A 3 2.50 -12.00 -3.35
CA ARG A 3 1.56 -11.52 -4.37
C ARG A 3 0.68 -12.69 -4.78
N LYS A 4 -0.61 -12.49 -5.08
CA LYS A 4 -1.46 -13.49 -5.73
C LYS A 4 -0.92 -13.81 -7.14
N TYR A 5 0.08 -14.67 -7.23
CA TYR A 5 0.51 -15.32 -8.47
C TYR A 5 -0.16 -16.70 -8.55
N SER A 6 -0.27 -17.28 -9.75
CA SER A 6 -0.91 -18.58 -10.02
C SER A 6 -0.44 -19.71 -9.10
N ILE A 7 0.80 -19.59 -8.60
CA ILE A 7 1.43 -20.51 -7.63
C ILE A 7 0.84 -20.40 -6.22
N ASN A 8 0.52 -19.18 -5.73
CA ASN A 8 -0.10 -18.99 -4.41
C ASN A 8 -1.59 -19.34 -4.37
N ARG A 9 -2.26 -19.37 -5.53
CA ARG A 9 -3.66 -19.83 -5.60
C ARG A 9 -3.79 -21.34 -5.38
N ARG A 10 -2.66 -22.08 -5.42
CA ARG A 10 -2.56 -23.53 -5.29
C ARG A 10 -1.91 -24.01 -3.99
N LEU A 11 -1.38 -23.10 -3.18
CA LEU A 11 -0.73 -23.41 -1.90
C LEU A 11 -1.67 -23.07 -0.74
N LEU A 12 -1.76 -23.95 0.25
CA LEU A 12 -2.49 -23.68 1.49
C LEU A 12 -1.71 -22.65 2.33
N LEU A 13 -2.40 -21.85 3.16
CA LEU A 13 -1.79 -20.83 4.03
C LEU A 13 -0.59 -21.39 4.82
N ASN A 14 -0.73 -22.61 5.36
CA ASN A 14 0.33 -23.30 6.11
C ASN A 14 1.59 -23.59 5.27
N GLU A 15 1.46 -23.85 3.97
CA GLU A 15 2.61 -24.09 3.09
C GLU A 15 3.35 -22.80 2.77
N VAL A 16 2.60 -21.69 2.64
CA VAL A 16 3.15 -20.35 2.47
C VAL A 16 3.93 -19.94 3.72
N GLU A 17 3.40 -20.19 4.92
CA GLU A 17 4.10 -19.93 6.18
C GLU A 17 5.41 -20.70 6.32
N LYS A 18 5.39 -22.03 6.07
CA LYS A 18 6.61 -22.86 6.12
C LYS A 18 7.69 -22.37 5.17
N LEU A 19 7.28 -21.95 3.97
CA LEU A 19 8.21 -21.43 2.97
C LEU A 19 8.78 -20.07 3.38
N LEU A 20 7.98 -19.22 4.01
CA LEU A 20 8.45 -17.96 4.57
C LEU A 20 9.45 -18.19 5.70
N ASP A 21 9.23 -19.16 6.58
CA ASP A 21 10.18 -19.50 7.65
C ASP A 21 11.53 -19.97 7.11
N ASN A 22 11.51 -20.77 6.02
CA ASN A 22 12.74 -21.15 5.33
C ASN A 22 13.47 -19.95 4.73
N VAL A 23 12.75 -19.00 4.13
CA VAL A 23 13.35 -17.76 3.61
C VAL A 23 13.93 -16.90 4.75
N LEU A 24 13.23 -16.80 5.88
CA LEU A 24 13.68 -16.07 7.07
C LEU A 24 14.94 -16.69 7.67
N LEU A 25 15.07 -18.02 7.64
CA LEU A 25 16.30 -18.72 8.03
C LEU A 25 17.48 -18.33 7.13
N VAL A 26 17.30 -18.37 5.81
CA VAL A 26 18.34 -17.95 4.85
C VAL A 26 18.73 -16.49 5.09
N LEU A 27 17.77 -15.61 5.37
CA LEU A 27 18.01 -14.19 5.66
C LEU A 27 18.88 -13.93 6.90
N LYS A 28 18.99 -14.88 7.84
CA LYS A 28 19.92 -14.76 8.97
C LYS A 28 21.39 -14.77 8.52
N TYR A 29 21.68 -15.42 7.40
CA TYR A 29 23.04 -15.58 6.86
C TYR A 29 23.39 -14.59 5.76
N VAL A 30 22.45 -13.72 5.36
CA VAL A 30 22.69 -12.68 4.34
C VAL A 30 23.26 -11.43 5.01
N ASN A 31 24.42 -10.96 4.53
CA ASN A 31 25.06 -9.73 5.04
C ASN A 31 24.32 -8.45 4.60
N SER A 32 23.87 -8.39 3.34
CA SER A 32 23.20 -7.21 2.78
C SER A 32 21.68 -7.23 3.02
N LYS A 33 21.30 -7.11 4.30
CA LYS A 33 19.89 -7.10 4.71
C LYS A 33 19.09 -5.91 4.17
N ASP A 34 19.75 -4.79 3.91
CA ASP A 34 19.17 -3.54 3.40
C ASP A 34 18.60 -3.66 1.97
N ILE A 35 19.25 -4.46 1.11
CA ILE A 35 18.79 -4.73 -0.26
C ILE A 35 17.47 -5.49 -0.21
N PHE A 36 17.40 -6.53 0.65
CA PHE A 36 16.18 -7.31 0.83
C PHE A 36 15.03 -6.43 1.30
N VAL A 37 15.24 -5.61 2.32
CA VAL A 37 14.19 -4.75 2.88
C VAL A 37 13.72 -3.71 1.87
N ARG A 38 14.63 -3.14 1.05
CA ARG A 38 14.28 -2.22 -0.03
C ARG A 38 13.36 -2.87 -1.07
N VAL A 39 13.73 -4.06 -1.54
CA VAL A 39 12.93 -4.82 -2.53
C VAL A 39 11.59 -5.26 -1.92
N TYR A 40 11.61 -5.73 -0.67
CA TYR A 40 10.41 -6.09 0.08
C TYR A 40 9.46 -4.90 0.21
N LYS A 41 9.97 -3.73 0.58
CA LYS A 41 9.21 -2.48 0.68
C LYS A 41 8.48 -2.19 -0.62
N THR A 42 9.19 -2.15 -1.76
CA THR A 42 8.57 -1.89 -3.08
C THR A 42 7.45 -2.88 -3.40
N HIS A 43 7.65 -4.16 -3.11
CA HIS A 43 6.60 -5.16 -3.29
C HIS A 43 5.44 -5.02 -2.32
N LEU A 44 5.68 -4.58 -1.09
CA LEU A 44 4.64 -4.32 -0.11
C LEU A 44 3.78 -3.13 -0.53
N ILE A 45 4.40 -2.01 -0.93
CA ILE A 45 3.72 -0.81 -1.44
C ILE A 45 2.69 -1.21 -2.49
N ARG A 46 3.15 -1.90 -3.54
CA ARG A 46 2.29 -2.28 -4.66
C ARG A 46 1.14 -3.18 -4.24
N ARG A 47 1.36 -4.09 -3.29
CA ARG A 47 0.30 -4.97 -2.76
C ARG A 47 -0.70 -4.23 -1.88
N LEU A 48 -0.27 -3.24 -1.11
CA LEU A 48 -1.15 -2.43 -0.30
C LEU A 48 -2.08 -1.57 -1.17
N LEU A 49 -1.56 -1.05 -2.29
CA LEU A 49 -2.33 -0.29 -3.27
C LEU A 49 -3.26 -1.18 -4.13
N GLU A 50 -2.80 -2.37 -4.53
CA GLU A 50 -3.57 -3.26 -5.42
C GLU A 50 -4.62 -4.13 -4.70
N THR A 51 -4.40 -4.56 -3.45
CA THR A 51 -5.27 -5.54 -2.77
C THR A 51 -5.15 -5.49 -1.24
N SER A 52 -6.20 -4.98 -0.58
CA SER A 52 -6.29 -4.86 0.89
C SER A 52 -6.61 -6.18 1.62
N ALA A 53 -7.13 -7.19 0.92
CA ALA A 53 -7.70 -8.41 1.51
C ALA A 53 -6.73 -9.38 2.22
N ASP A 54 -5.44 -9.04 2.32
CA ASP A 54 -4.41 -9.90 2.92
C ASP A 54 -3.53 -9.08 3.88
N SER A 55 -4.16 -8.21 4.69
CA SER A 55 -3.45 -7.29 5.59
C SER A 55 -2.81 -8.02 6.76
N GLU A 56 -3.49 -9.01 7.33
CA GLU A 56 -3.06 -9.74 8.53
C GLU A 56 -1.77 -10.55 8.29
N MET A 57 -1.72 -11.32 7.19
CA MET A 57 -0.52 -12.08 6.78
C MET A 57 0.68 -11.17 6.53
N LYS A 58 0.45 -9.99 5.93
CA LYS A 58 1.48 -8.99 5.64
C LYS A 58 2.01 -8.31 6.91
N GLU A 59 1.13 -8.06 7.88
CA GLU A 59 1.49 -7.50 9.19
C GLU A 59 2.32 -8.52 9.99
N MET A 60 1.88 -9.78 10.03
CA MET A 60 2.65 -10.90 10.61
C MET A 60 4.04 -11.04 9.98
N MET A 61 4.18 -10.85 8.67
CA MET A 61 5.48 -10.92 8.00
C MET A 61 6.45 -9.82 8.49
N VAL A 62 5.96 -8.62 8.81
CA VAL A 62 6.81 -7.55 9.38
C VAL A 62 7.29 -7.91 10.78
N ASP A 63 6.44 -8.54 11.59
CA ASP A 63 6.82 -9.02 12.92
C ASP A 63 7.86 -10.15 12.84
N ARG A 64 7.70 -11.09 11.91
CA ARG A 64 8.70 -12.14 11.68
C ARG A 64 10.04 -11.55 11.20
N LEU A 65 10.04 -10.51 10.37
CA LEU A 65 11.26 -9.80 9.98
C LEU A 65 11.94 -9.09 11.16
N ARG A 66 11.18 -8.61 12.15
CA ARG A 66 11.71 -8.06 13.40
C ARG A 66 12.48 -9.11 14.20
N GLN A 67 11.95 -10.32 14.29
CA GLN A 67 12.58 -11.44 15.01
C GLN A 67 13.90 -11.92 14.37
N VAL A 68 14.09 -11.71 13.06
CA VAL A 68 15.32 -12.08 12.32
C VAL A 68 16.44 -11.02 12.46
N GLY A 69 16.20 -9.95 13.23
CA GLY A 69 17.18 -8.89 13.46
C GLY A 69 17.40 -8.02 12.22
N MET A 70 16.33 -7.72 11.50
CA MET A 70 16.32 -6.66 10.48
C MET A 70 16.34 -5.28 11.16
N LEU A 71 16.84 -4.25 10.45
CA LEU A 71 16.96 -2.91 11.03
C LEU A 71 15.59 -2.36 11.47
N ALA A 72 15.48 -2.03 12.76
CA ALA A 72 14.24 -1.56 13.37
C ALA A 72 13.69 -0.30 12.68
N GLU A 73 14.55 0.63 12.25
CA GLU A 73 14.14 1.85 11.56
C GLU A 73 13.35 1.55 10.26
N GLN A 74 13.80 0.55 9.49
CA GLN A 74 13.11 0.19 8.25
C GLN A 74 11.81 -0.56 8.51
N LEU A 75 11.78 -1.42 9.53
CA LEU A 75 10.57 -2.12 9.94
C LEU A 75 9.50 -1.15 10.47
N ASN A 76 9.90 -0.15 11.25
CA ASN A 76 8.98 0.87 11.75
C ASN A 76 8.32 1.66 10.62
N LYS A 77 9.07 1.95 9.54
CA LYS A 77 8.50 2.53 8.32
C LYS A 77 7.47 1.61 7.67
N LEU A 78 7.73 0.30 7.60
CA LEU A 78 6.76 -0.67 7.09
C LEU A 78 5.51 -0.76 7.96
N SER A 79 5.66 -0.82 9.29
CA SER A 79 4.53 -0.81 10.23
C SER A 79 3.67 0.44 10.06
N ARG A 80 4.29 1.60 9.88
CA ARG A 80 3.59 2.86 9.64
C ARG A 80 2.78 2.84 8.34
N MET A 81 3.25 2.16 7.29
CA MET A 81 2.47 2.00 6.05
C MET A 81 1.13 1.28 6.27
N PHE A 82 1.06 0.31 7.19
CA PHE A 82 -0.22 -0.35 7.50
C PHE A 82 -1.19 0.58 8.21
N GLN A 83 -0.67 1.44 9.10
CA GLN A 83 -1.47 2.47 9.77
C GLN A 83 -2.00 3.48 8.74
N ASP A 84 -1.13 3.95 7.84
CA ASP A 84 -1.51 4.88 6.78
C ASP A 84 -2.63 4.30 5.90
N ILE A 85 -2.57 3.00 5.57
CA ILE A 85 -3.63 2.32 4.79
C ILE A 85 -4.96 2.25 5.55
N LYS A 86 -4.94 1.97 6.86
CA LYS A 86 -6.16 1.95 7.69
C LYS A 86 -6.83 3.33 7.70
N VAL A 87 -6.05 4.36 8.03
CA VAL A 87 -6.52 5.77 8.00
C VAL A 87 -7.04 6.16 6.62
N PHE A 88 -6.35 5.74 5.57
CA PHE A 88 -6.73 6.01 4.19
C PHE A 88 -8.06 5.33 3.79
N CYS A 89 -8.28 4.08 4.18
CA CYS A 89 -9.55 3.39 3.93
C CYS A 89 -10.72 4.14 4.59
N ASP A 90 -10.55 4.57 5.83
CA ASP A 90 -11.57 5.35 6.55
C ASP A 90 -11.84 6.70 5.88
N LEU A 91 -10.77 7.40 5.47
CA LEU A 91 -10.85 8.66 4.73
C LEU A 91 -11.62 8.50 3.41
N THR A 92 -11.37 7.41 2.71
CA THR A 92 -12.00 7.11 1.41
C THR A 92 -13.50 6.84 1.57
N VAL A 93 -13.89 6.14 2.64
CA VAL A 93 -15.31 5.92 2.96
C VAL A 93 -15.98 7.26 3.25
N ASN A 94 -15.42 8.06 4.16
CA ASN A 94 -15.95 9.37 4.52
C ASN A 94 -16.08 10.31 3.31
N PHE A 95 -15.05 10.37 2.45
CA PHE A 95 -15.07 11.15 1.21
C PHE A 95 -16.21 10.71 0.27
N LYS A 96 -16.41 9.40 0.09
CA LYS A 96 -17.49 8.84 -0.74
C LYS A 96 -18.88 9.14 -0.16
N GLU A 97 -19.03 9.12 1.16
CA GLU A 97 -20.28 9.47 1.84
C GLU A 97 -20.61 10.96 1.69
N MET A 98 -19.62 11.84 1.92
CA MET A 98 -19.75 13.28 1.75
C MET A 98 -20.08 13.66 0.30
N TYR A 99 -19.46 12.98 -0.68
CA TYR A 99 -19.80 13.14 -2.11
C TYR A 99 -21.23 12.67 -2.43
N ARG A 100 -21.71 11.59 -1.79
CA ARG A 100 -23.10 11.11 -1.96
C ARG A 100 -24.12 12.05 -1.34
N ALA A 101 -23.83 12.59 -0.15
CA ALA A 101 -24.70 13.52 0.58
C ALA A 101 -24.78 14.89 -0.10
N SER A 102 -23.69 15.32 -0.71
CA SER A 102 -23.60 16.52 -1.56
C SER A 102 -24.25 16.27 -2.93
N GLY A 103 -25.57 16.01 -2.94
CA GLY A 103 -26.36 15.72 -4.15
C GLY A 103 -26.25 16.77 -5.27
N SER A 104 -25.76 17.97 -4.97
CA SER A 104 -25.53 19.08 -5.91
C SER A 104 -24.31 18.91 -6.82
N PHE A 105 -23.34 18.05 -6.49
CA PHE A 105 -22.08 17.94 -7.24
C PHE A 105 -22.14 16.99 -8.46
N LYS A 106 -23.23 16.21 -8.60
CA LYS A 106 -23.46 15.30 -9.75
C LYS A 106 -23.51 16.01 -11.11
N GLN A 107 -23.67 17.33 -11.14
CA GLN A 107 -23.81 18.10 -12.39
C GLN A 107 -22.49 18.62 -12.96
N LYS A 108 -21.39 18.69 -12.18
CA LYS A 108 -20.10 19.24 -12.66
C LYS A 108 -19.08 18.19 -13.09
N THR A 109 -19.06 17.02 -12.45
CA THR A 109 -18.10 15.97 -12.82
C THR A 109 -18.83 14.79 -13.46
N LYS A 110 -18.54 14.55 -14.75
CA LYS A 110 -19.06 13.38 -15.52
C LYS A 110 -18.49 12.03 -15.03
N LEU A 111 -17.61 12.06 -14.02
CA LEU A 111 -16.84 10.92 -13.56
C LEU A 111 -17.53 10.25 -12.37
N ASN A 112 -17.77 8.94 -12.48
CA ASN A 112 -18.25 8.16 -11.36
C ASN A 112 -17.14 8.03 -10.31
N VAL A 113 -17.25 8.77 -9.20
CA VAL A 113 -16.28 8.74 -8.09
C VAL A 113 -16.11 7.32 -7.52
N HIS A 114 -17.09 6.43 -7.68
CA HIS A 114 -16.93 5.02 -7.29
C HIS A 114 -15.92 4.24 -8.14
N MET A 115 -15.58 4.72 -9.35
CA MET A 115 -14.57 4.11 -10.23
C MET A 115 -13.15 4.62 -9.94
N VAL A 116 -13.00 5.70 -9.18
CA VAL A 116 -11.71 6.32 -8.87
C VAL A 116 -11.22 5.84 -7.51
N ASN A 117 -10.00 5.33 -7.48
CA ASN A 117 -9.29 5.04 -6.24
C ASN A 117 -8.22 6.11 -6.03
N ILE A 118 -8.49 7.04 -5.12
CA ILE A 118 -7.57 8.13 -4.73
C ILE A 118 -6.72 7.58 -3.61
N PHE A 119 -5.41 7.79 -3.56
CA PHE A 119 -4.58 7.41 -2.40
C PHE A 119 -3.89 8.64 -1.81
N ILE A 120 -4.20 8.98 -0.55
CA ILE A 120 -3.54 10.07 0.19
C ILE A 120 -2.61 9.43 1.23
N LEU A 121 -1.30 9.58 1.03
CA LEU A 121 -0.28 8.83 1.77
C LEU A 121 0.90 9.73 2.12
N ALA A 122 1.63 9.40 3.20
CA ALA A 122 2.78 10.17 3.64
C ALA A 122 3.96 10.05 2.65
N SER A 123 4.38 11.17 2.07
CA SER A 123 5.44 11.21 1.03
C SER A 123 6.75 10.53 1.49
N GLU A 124 7.18 10.78 2.72
CA GLU A 124 8.44 10.26 3.28
C GLU A 124 8.50 8.74 3.40
N ILE A 125 7.35 8.08 3.41
CA ILE A 125 7.24 6.65 3.67
C ILE A 125 6.97 5.89 2.37
N TRP A 126 6.18 6.48 1.46
CA TRP A 126 5.67 5.81 0.28
C TRP A 126 6.43 6.12 -1.02
N VAL A 127 7.05 7.31 -1.12
CA VAL A 127 7.77 7.72 -2.33
C VAL A 127 9.24 7.31 -2.24
N SER A 128 9.74 6.66 -3.29
CA SER A 128 11.18 6.43 -3.42
C SER A 128 11.82 7.72 -3.91
N LYS A 129 12.91 8.18 -3.28
CA LYS A 129 13.54 9.51 -3.50
C LYS A 129 13.98 9.81 -4.94
N SER A 130 13.82 8.89 -5.89
CA SER A 130 14.35 9.00 -7.26
C SER A 130 13.33 9.35 -8.34
N GLU A 131 12.03 9.42 -8.05
CA GLU A 131 11.04 9.77 -9.09
C GLU A 131 10.78 11.28 -9.09
N GLN A 132 11.45 11.96 -10.02
CA GLN A 132 11.12 13.34 -10.41
C GLN A 132 9.62 13.44 -10.70
N LYS A 133 8.98 14.50 -10.19
CA LYS A 133 7.60 14.87 -10.53
C LYS A 133 7.46 14.90 -12.05
N ALA A 134 6.87 13.85 -12.63
CA ALA A 134 6.40 13.91 -14.00
C ALA A 134 5.31 14.98 -14.03
N LEU A 135 5.60 16.12 -14.66
CA LEU A 135 4.61 17.15 -14.97
C LEU A 135 3.65 16.56 -16.02
N SER A 136 2.73 15.73 -15.54
CA SER A 136 1.67 15.16 -16.36
C SER A 136 0.48 16.11 -16.27
N LEU A 137 0.08 16.65 -17.42
CA LEU A 137 -1.19 17.36 -17.55
C LEU A 137 -2.30 16.35 -17.26
N LEU A 138 -3.07 16.60 -16.20
CA LEU A 138 -4.21 15.75 -15.86
C LEU A 138 -5.39 16.10 -16.77
N PRO A 139 -6.13 15.10 -17.28
CA PRO A 139 -7.40 15.33 -17.94
C PRO A 139 -8.34 16.19 -17.07
N SER A 140 -9.09 17.12 -17.69
CA SER A 140 -10.01 18.05 -16.99
C SER A 140 -10.92 17.38 -15.93
N PRO A 141 -11.50 16.18 -16.16
CA PRO A 141 -12.34 15.52 -15.15
C PRO A 141 -11.59 15.15 -13.86
N LEU A 142 -10.27 14.95 -13.94
CA LEU A 142 -9.41 14.67 -12.79
C LEU A 142 -8.98 15.96 -12.07
N GLU A 143 -8.85 17.08 -12.79
CA GLU A 143 -8.56 18.39 -12.17
C GLU A 143 -9.72 18.89 -11.30
N ASP A 144 -10.96 18.69 -11.75
CA ASP A 144 -12.16 19.00 -10.96
C ASP A 144 -12.21 18.16 -9.67
N LEU A 145 -11.83 16.88 -9.77
CA LEU A 145 -11.77 15.95 -8.65
C LEU A 145 -10.62 16.30 -7.69
N LEU A 146 -9.46 16.72 -8.20
CA LEU A 146 -8.35 17.23 -7.38
C LEU A 146 -8.74 18.47 -6.58
N SER A 147 -9.44 19.40 -7.22
CA SER A 147 -9.94 20.61 -6.57
C SER A 147 -10.94 20.29 -5.45
N LEU A 148 -11.71 19.21 -5.59
CA LEU A 148 -12.63 18.73 -4.57
C LEU A 148 -11.87 18.08 -3.40
N ILE A 149 -10.87 17.24 -3.69
CA ILE A 149 -10.03 16.62 -2.65
C ILE A 149 -9.30 17.67 -1.83
N GLN A 150 -8.76 18.73 -2.46
CA GLN A 150 -8.04 19.79 -1.73
C GLN A 150 -8.91 20.59 -0.76
N LYS A 151 -10.23 20.59 -0.95
CA LYS A 151 -11.19 21.30 -0.09
C LYS A 151 -11.68 20.46 1.09
N PHE A 152 -11.45 19.15 1.02
CA PHE A 152 -11.76 18.20 2.09
C PHE A 152 -10.59 18.13 3.07
#